data_AF-A0A951KL05-F1
#
_entry.id   AF-A0A951KL05-F1
#
_cell.length_a   1.000
_cell.length_b   1.000
_cell.length_c   1.000
_cell.angle_alpha   90.00
_cell.angle_beta   90.00
_cell.angle_gamma   90.00
#
_symmetry.space_group_name_H-M   'P 1'
#
loop_
_entity.id
_entity.type
_entity.pdbx_description
1 polymer ?
#
loop_
_entity_poly.entity_id
_entity_poly.type
_entity_poly.pdbx_seq_one_letter_code
_entity_poly.pdbx_strand_id
1 'polypeptide(L)'
;MICGNVAIVLNAHFPYVRRAGRWPHGEESLHEVIAESYVPLLTMLHDLRAGGRSLPLTVSISPVLLEQLADPMIGQQFVIW
;
A
#
# COMPACT_ATOMS: atom_id res chain seq x y z
N MET A 1 -31.96 5.62 19.77
CA MET A 1 -30.51 5.64 19.48
C MET A 1 -30.39 5.33 17.99
N ILE A 2 -29.90 6.27 17.17
CA ILE A 2 -29.79 6.07 15.72
C ILE A 2 -28.41 5.46 15.46
N CYS A 3 -28.38 4.25 14.90
CA CYS A 3 -27.14 3.58 14.52
C CYS A 3 -26.87 3.91 13.06
N GLY A 4 -25.75 4.58 12.77
CA GLY A 4 -25.26 4.82 11.41
C GLY A 4 -24.18 3.81 11.03
N ASN A 5 -24.07 3.49 9.76
CA ASN A 5 -22.99 2.65 9.23
C ASN A 5 -21.88 3.55 8.68
N VAL A 6 -20.63 3.17 8.93
CA VAL A 6 -19.44 3.82 8.34
C VAL A 6 -18.80 2.82 7.37
N ALA A 7 -18.50 3.28 6.16
CA ALA A 7 -17.75 2.52 5.18
C ALA A 7 -16.43 3.25 4.89
N ILE A 8 -15.31 2.60 5.17
CA ILE A 8 -13.97 3.11 4.87
C ILE A 8 -13.50 2.41 3.59
N VAL A 9 -13.20 3.19 2.55
CA VAL A 9 -12.67 2.71 1.27
C VAL A 9 -11.33 3.38 1.00
N LEU A 10 -10.26 2.60 1.02
CA LEU A 10 -8.91 3.04 0.69
C LEU A 10 -8.63 2.71 -0.77
N ASN A 11 -8.31 3.73 -1.58
CA ASN A 11 -7.98 3.55 -2.99
C ASN A 11 -6.48 3.77 -3.22
N ALA A 12 -5.73 2.69 -3.39
CA ALA A 12 -4.31 2.70 -3.67
C ALA A 12 -4.05 2.68 -5.18
N HIS A 13 -3.35 3.70 -5.66
CA HIS A 13 -2.91 3.80 -7.04
C HIS A 13 -1.54 4.47 -7.08
N PHE A 14 -0.68 3.99 -7.97
CA PHE A 14 0.59 4.63 -8.28
C PHE A 14 0.87 4.49 -9.78
N PRO A 15 1.39 5.53 -10.46
CA PRO A 15 1.77 5.43 -11.86
C PRO A 15 2.89 4.41 -12.06
N TYR A 16 3.07 3.94 -13.30
CA TYR A 16 4.17 3.04 -13.61
C TYR A 16 5.50 3.79 -13.59
N VAL A 17 6.36 3.50 -12.60
CA VAL A 17 7.66 4.15 -12.40
C VAL A 17 8.86 3.22 -12.58
N ARG A 18 8.61 1.92 -12.75
CA ARG A 18 9.66 0.94 -13.04
C ARG A 18 10.43 1.35 -14.29
N ARG A 19 11.75 1.56 -14.16
CA ARG A 19 12.65 2.10 -15.22
C ARG A 19 12.35 3.52 -15.70
N ALA A 20 11.51 4.29 -15.02
CA ALA A 20 11.22 5.69 -15.37
C ALA A 20 12.27 6.70 -14.82
N GLY A 21 13.32 6.21 -14.15
CA GLY A 21 14.28 7.00 -13.39
C GLY A 21 14.18 6.68 -11.89
N ARG A 22 15.14 7.16 -11.08
CA ARG A 22 15.13 6.95 -9.62
C ARG A 22 14.51 8.13 -8.87
N TRP A 23 14.92 9.35 -9.19
CA TRP A 23 14.53 10.58 -8.49
C TRP A 23 14.28 11.72 -9.49
N PRO A 24 13.38 12.70 -9.23
CA PRO A 24 12.49 12.85 -8.07
C PRO A 24 11.13 12.14 -8.17
N HIS A 25 10.78 11.60 -9.34
CA HIS A 25 9.45 11.03 -9.61
C HIS A 25 9.57 9.59 -10.15
N GLY A 26 10.44 8.79 -9.52
CA GLY A 26 10.83 7.47 -9.99
C GLY A 26 10.50 6.35 -9.00
N GLU A 27 11.33 5.30 -9.00
CA GLU A 27 11.17 4.16 -8.09
C GLU A 27 11.23 4.56 -6.61
N GLU A 28 11.97 5.62 -6.27
CA GLU A 28 12.09 6.14 -4.89
C GLU A 28 10.74 6.59 -4.32
N SER A 29 9.93 7.28 -5.12
CA SER A 29 8.60 7.71 -4.69
C SER A 29 7.66 6.53 -4.43
N LEU A 30 7.82 5.42 -5.17
CA LEU A 30 7.06 4.20 -4.89
C LEU A 30 7.53 3.54 -3.59
N HIS A 31 8.84 3.53 -3.32
CA HIS A 31 9.39 3.00 -2.08
C HIS A 31 8.94 3.79 -0.84
N GLU A 32 8.90 5.12 -0.92
CA GLU A 32 8.37 5.98 0.13
C GLU A 32 6.92 5.62 0.46
N VAL A 33 6.07 5.48 -0.56
CA VAL A 33 4.67 5.07 -0.37
C VAL A 33 4.55 3.65 0.22
N ILE A 34 5.40 2.71 -0.20
CA ILE A 34 5.44 1.36 0.40
C ILE A 34 5.79 1.45 1.89
N ALA A 35 6.84 2.19 2.24
CA ALA A 35 7.36 2.31 3.60
C ALA A 35 6.41 3.08 4.54
N GLU A 36 5.82 4.17 4.07
CA GLU A 36 5.05 5.08 4.91
C GLU A 36 3.54 4.81 4.89
N SER A 37 3.03 4.11 3.88
CA SER A 37 1.60 3.85 3.75
C SER A 37 1.25 2.36 3.82
N TYR A 38 1.80 1.54 2.92
CA TYR A 38 1.34 0.16 2.76
C TYR A 38 1.80 -0.76 3.89
N VAL A 39 3.09 -0.71 4.25
CA VAL A 39 3.63 -1.52 5.35
C VAL A 39 2.99 -1.15 6.70
N PRO A 40 2.84 0.14 7.07
CA PRO A 40 2.14 0.52 8.31
C PRO A 40 0.67 0.09 8.32
N LEU A 41 -0.05 0.24 7.19
CA LEU A 41 -1.43 -0.23 7.07
C LEU A 41 -1.53 -1.73 7.31
N LEU A 42 -0.69 -2.52 6.63
CA LEU A 42 -0.68 -3.98 6.81
C LEU A 42 -0.34 -4.38 8.25
N THR A 43 0.65 -3.72 8.87
CA THR A 43 1.03 -3.94 10.27
C THR A 43 -0.16 -3.71 11.20
N MET A 44 -0.84 -2.56 11.08
CA MET A 44 -2.03 -2.24 11.88
C MET A 44 -3.14 -3.30 11.71
N LEU A 45 -3.38 -3.77 10.48
CA LEU A 45 -4.39 -4.79 10.20
C LEU A 45 -4.02 -6.16 10.78
N HIS A 46 -2.73 -6.51 10.76
CA HIS A 46 -2.22 -7.71 11.41
C HIS A 46 -2.40 -7.64 12.94
N ASP A 47 -2.09 -6.50 13.56
CA ASP A 47 -2.24 -6.29 15.00
C ASP A 47 -3.70 -6.34 15.46
N LEU A 48 -4.61 -5.73 14.69
CA LEU A 48 -6.06 -5.81 14.95
C LEU A 48 -6.53 -7.26 14.92
N ARG A 49 -6.13 -8.00 13.87
CA ARG A 49 -6.47 -9.42 13.72
C ARG A 49 -5.91 -10.26 14.86
N ALA A 50 -4.65 -10.03 15.25
CA ALA A 50 -4.01 -10.74 16.37
C ALA A 50 -4.71 -10.45 17.71
N GLY A 51 -5.21 -9.23 17.89
CA GLY A 51 -6.00 -8.84 19.06
C GLY A 51 -7.48 -9.25 19.03
N GLY A 52 -7.90 -10.10 18.07
CA GLY A 52 -9.29 -10.56 17.94
C GLY A 52 -10.29 -9.47 17.54
N ARG A 53 -9.81 -8.33 17.02
CA ARG A 53 -10.63 -7.21 16.56
C ARG A 53 -10.70 -7.22 15.03
N SER A 54 -11.84 -6.83 14.50
CA SER A 54 -12.02 -6.65 13.05
C SER A 54 -12.44 -5.21 12.76
N LEU A 55 -11.80 -4.60 11.77
CA LEU A 55 -12.16 -3.31 11.23
C LEU A 55 -12.71 -3.51 9.81
N PRO A 56 -14.01 -3.33 9.56
CA PRO A 56 -14.55 -3.42 8.21
C PRO A 56 -13.98 -2.28 7.35
N LEU A 57 -13.17 -2.64 6.37
CA LEU A 57 -12.58 -1.72 5.41
C LEU A 57 -12.50 -2.38 4.03
N THR A 58 -12.52 -1.56 2.99
CA THR A 58 -12.31 -1.99 1.60
C THR A 58 -11.02 -1.37 1.09
N VAL A 59 -10.14 -2.17 0.48
CA VAL A 59 -8.97 -1.66 -0.26
C VAL A 59 -9.17 -1.92 -1.74
N SER A 60 -9.17 -0.86 -2.53
CA SER A 60 -9.08 -0.90 -3.99
C SER A 60 -7.63 -0.67 -4.39
N ILE A 61 -7.06 -1.56 -5.21
CA ILE A 61 -5.67 -1.46 -5.70
C ILE A 61 -5.71 -1.43 -7.22
N SER A 62 -5.08 -0.44 -7.83
CA SER A 62 -5.03 -0.37 -9.29
C SER A 62 -4.20 -1.52 -9.89
N PRO A 63 -4.56 -2.06 -11.07
CA PRO A 63 -3.80 -3.12 -11.70
C PRO A 63 -2.33 -2.75 -11.94
N VAL A 64 -2.06 -1.50 -12.36
CA VAL A 64 -0.69 -1.00 -12.57
C VAL A 64 0.15 -0.97 -11.29
N LEU A 65 -0.46 -0.68 -10.14
CA LEU A 65 0.24 -0.74 -8.86
C LEU A 65 0.49 -2.19 -8.46
N LEU A 66 -0.50 -3.07 -8.65
CA LEU A 66 -0.37 -4.49 -8.35
C LEU A 66 0.80 -5.13 -9.12
N GLU A 67 0.92 -4.85 -10.42
CA GLU A 67 2.02 -5.34 -11.25
C GLU A 67 3.39 -4.86 -10.75
N GLN A 68 3.50 -3.60 -10.32
CA GLN A 68 4.75 -3.06 -9.77
C GLN A 68 5.11 -3.67 -8.41
N LEU A 69 4.13 -3.86 -7.53
CA LEU A 69 4.35 -4.52 -6.23
C LEU A 69 4.71 -6.00 -6.38
N ALA A 70 4.25 -6.64 -7.47
CA ALA A 70 4.59 -8.02 -7.80
C ALA A 70 5.94 -8.18 -8.51
N ASP A 71 6.54 -7.10 -9.06
CA ASP A 71 7.86 -7.14 -9.68
C ASP A 71 8.93 -7.42 -8.60
N PRO A 72 9.65 -8.57 -8.66
CA PRO A 72 10.67 -8.91 -7.68
C PRO A 72 11.78 -7.85 -7.58
N MET A 73 12.01 -7.09 -8.64
CA MET A 73 13.02 -6.05 -8.65
C MET A 73 12.63 -4.84 -7.82
N ILE A 74 11.34 -4.47 -7.77
CA ILE A 74 10.87 -3.41 -6.86
C ILE A 74 11.12 -3.83 -5.43
N GLY A 75 10.76 -5.07 -5.07
CA GLY A 75 11.04 -5.60 -3.73
C GLY A 75 12.55 -5.64 -3.39
N GLN A 76 13.39 -6.07 -4.33
CA GLN A 76 14.85 -6.07 -4.13
C GLN A 76 15.42 -4.66 -4.00
N GLN A 77 14.95 -3.69 -4.79
CA GLN A 77 15.37 -2.30 -4.68
C GLN A 77 14.87 -1.65 -3.40
N PHE A 78 13.67 -1.99 -2.93
CA PHE A 78 13.11 -1.51 -1.67
C PHE A 78 13.94 -1.93 -0.46
N VAL A 79 14.49 -3.15 -0.45
CA VAL A 79 15.33 -3.64 0.67
C VAL A 79 16.66 -2.88 0.78
N ILE A 80 17.14 -2.29 -0.33
CA ILE A 80 18.40 -1.52 -0.39
C ILE A 80 18.16 0.00 -0.48
N TRP A 81 16.91 0.43 -0.47
CA TRP A 81 16.48 1.83 -0.45
C TRP A 81 16.58 2.36 0.99
#